data_AF-A0A6L3MLR7-F1
#
_entry.id   AF-A0A6L3MLR7-F1
#
_cell.length_a   1.000
_cell.length_b   1.000
_cell.length_c   1.000
_cell.angle_alpha   90.00
_cell.angle_beta   90.00
_cell.angle_gamma   90.00
#
_symmetry.space_group_name_H-M   'P 1'
#
loop_
_entity.id
_entity.type
_entity.pdbx_description
1 polymer ?
#
loop_
_entity_poly.entity_id
_entity_poly.type
_entity_poly.pdbx_seq_one_letter_code
_entity_poly.pdbx_strand_id
1 'polypeptide(L)'
;VADAIVRSLALAIGAGTLSVAVGVPVAFVLAGQSPARRRWSLVLLGVPLAFSGLVIAYGFILVFGRAGFVTMLLASLGADPTVVGGAIYSMPGLAFAYAYYLIPRVALMLYPALANLDRRPLEAALTLGARPWRAWVDVAWRELWPSIA
;
A
#
# COMPACT_ATOMS: atom_id res chain seq x y z
N VAL A 1 16.92 -21.89 13.29
CA VAL A 1 15.55 -21.42 13.63
C VAL A 1 15.54 -19.95 14.03
N ALA A 2 16.41 -19.49 14.94
CA ALA A 2 16.50 -18.08 15.33
C ALA A 2 16.64 -17.10 14.14
N ASP A 3 17.57 -17.36 13.21
CA ASP A 3 17.76 -16.50 12.03
C ASP A 3 16.54 -16.43 11.11
N ALA A 4 15.80 -17.53 10.98
CA ALA A 4 14.57 -17.58 10.17
C ALA A 4 13.46 -16.74 10.82
N ILE A 5 13.37 -16.74 12.15
CA ILE A 5 12.43 -15.91 12.90
C ILE A 5 12.79 -14.43 12.70
N VAL A 6 14.06 -14.06 12.88
CA VAL A 6 14.54 -12.68 12.71
C VAL A 6 14.26 -12.17 11.29
N ARG A 7 14.57 -12.96 10.27
CA ARG A 7 14.27 -12.60 8.87
C ARG A 7 12.77 -12.45 8.65
N SER A 8 11.95 -13.39 9.12
CA SER A 8 10.49 -13.30 8.97
C SER A 8 9.90 -12.07 9.65
N LEU A 9 10.39 -11.71 10.84
CA LEU A 9 10.01 -10.49 11.54
C LEU A 9 10.42 -9.23 10.78
N ALA A 10 11.66 -9.17 10.28
CA ALA A 10 12.13 -8.06 9.47
C ALA A 10 11.31 -7.91 8.18
N LEU A 11 10.92 -9.01 7.55
CA LEU A 11 10.03 -9.00 6.39
C LEU A 11 8.66 -8.43 6.74
N ALA A 12 8.05 -8.93 7.82
CA ALA A 12 6.73 -8.51 8.26
C ALA A 12 6.69 -7.01 8.58
N ILE A 13 7.69 -6.51 9.31
CA ILE A 13 7.81 -5.09 9.65
C ILE A 13 8.07 -4.25 8.40
N GLY A 14 8.98 -4.68 7.53
CA GLY A 14 9.33 -3.95 6.31
C GLY A 14 8.15 -3.86 5.34
N ALA A 15 7.51 -4.99 5.03
CA ALA A 15 6.35 -5.06 4.16
C ALA A 15 5.14 -4.32 4.78
N GLY A 16 4.90 -4.50 6.08
CA GLY A 16 3.83 -3.82 6.81
C GLY A 16 3.99 -2.30 6.77
N THR A 17 5.17 -1.80 7.13
CA THR A 17 5.49 -0.36 7.10
C THR A 17 5.33 0.23 5.69
N LEU A 18 5.88 -0.44 4.67
CA LEU A 18 5.72 -0.01 3.27
C LEU A 18 4.25 0.03 2.86
N SER A 19 3.49 -0.97 3.26
CA SER A 19 2.07 -1.08 2.92
C SER A 19 1.22 -0.03 3.61
N VAL A 20 1.53 0.31 4.86
CA VAL A 20 0.87 1.39 5.59
C VAL A 20 1.23 2.73 4.97
N ALA A 21 2.51 2.96 4.68
CA ALA A 21 3.00 4.20 4.09
C ALA A 21 2.32 4.54 2.75
N VAL A 22 1.97 3.53 1.95
CA VAL A 22 1.25 3.71 0.67
C VAL A 22 -0.27 3.59 0.83
N GLY A 23 -0.75 2.63 1.61
CA GLY A 23 -2.17 2.35 1.80
C GLY A 23 -2.94 3.48 2.49
N VAL A 24 -2.29 4.19 3.43
CA VAL A 24 -2.88 5.36 4.10
C VAL A 24 -3.18 6.49 3.10
N PRO A 25 -2.22 6.99 2.29
CA PRO A 25 -2.51 7.94 1.21
C PRO A 25 -3.61 7.46 0.25
N VAL A 26 -3.63 6.17 -0.10
CA VAL A 26 -4.68 5.63 -0.97
C VAL A 26 -6.05 5.74 -0.30
N ALA A 27 -6.16 5.41 0.99
CA ALA A 27 -7.38 5.56 1.76
C ALA A 27 -7.87 7.02 1.79
N PHE A 28 -6.95 7.97 1.95
CA PHE A 28 -7.26 9.40 1.88
C PHE A 28 -7.84 9.82 0.55
N VAL A 29 -7.19 9.40 -0.53
CA VAL A 29 -7.65 9.68 -1.88
C VAL A 29 -9.03 9.06 -2.11
N LEU A 30 -9.31 7.85 -1.63
CA LEU A 30 -10.62 7.21 -1.73
C LEU A 30 -11.72 7.98 -0.99
N ALA A 31 -11.43 8.47 0.23
CA ALA A 31 -12.40 9.23 1.03
C ALA A 31 -12.78 10.58 0.39
N GLY A 32 -11.88 11.17 -0.40
CA GLY A 32 -12.12 12.40 -1.14
C GLY A 32 -12.77 12.24 -2.52
N GLN A 33 -12.95 11.02 -3.03
CA GLN A 33 -13.48 10.80 -4.38
C GLN A 33 -15.01 10.95 -4.47
N SER A 34 -15.49 11.30 -5.66
CA SER A 34 -16.93 11.24 -5.98
C SER A 34 -17.45 9.79 -5.90
N PRO A 35 -18.75 9.57 -5.60
CA PRO A 35 -19.29 8.22 -5.42
C PRO A 35 -19.02 7.25 -6.58
N ALA A 36 -19.13 7.73 -7.82
CA ALA A 36 -18.89 6.93 -9.02
C ALA A 36 -17.42 6.53 -9.16
N ARG A 37 -16.49 7.48 -9.00
CA ARG A 37 -15.04 7.21 -9.08
C ARG A 37 -14.59 6.28 -7.96
N ARG A 38 -15.12 6.50 -6.75
CA ARG A 38 -14.86 5.69 -5.57
C ARG A 38 -15.26 4.23 -5.78
N ARG A 39 -16.45 4.00 -6.36
CA ARG A 39 -16.92 2.64 -6.68
C ARG A 39 -15.93 1.90 -7.58
N TRP A 40 -15.46 2.55 -8.64
CA TRP A 40 -14.45 1.96 -9.54
C TRP A 40 -13.11 1.71 -8.84
N SER A 41 -12.62 2.66 -8.05
CA SER A 41 -11.37 2.50 -7.30
C SER A 41 -11.44 1.34 -6.30
N LEU A 42 -12.57 1.18 -5.60
CA LEU A 42 -12.79 0.06 -4.67
C LEU A 42 -12.82 -1.29 -5.40
N VAL A 43 -13.43 -1.36 -6.59
CA VAL A 43 -13.40 -2.56 -7.43
C VAL A 43 -11.96 -2.89 -7.85
N LEU A 44 -11.21 -1.90 -8.32
CA LEU A 44 -9.80 -2.09 -8.71
C LEU A 44 -8.92 -2.56 -7.55
N LEU A 45 -9.12 -2.01 -6.35
CA LEU A 45 -8.41 -2.46 -5.14
C LEU A 45 -8.84 -3.86 -4.68
N GLY A 46 -10.05 -4.29 -5.04
CA GLY A 46 -10.52 -5.65 -4.78
C GLY A 46 -9.87 -6.71 -5.68
N VAL A 47 -9.43 -6.35 -6.89
CA VAL A 47 -8.87 -7.30 -7.87
C VAL A 47 -7.67 -8.10 -7.30
N PRO A 48 -6.64 -7.47 -6.71
CA PRO A 48 -5.53 -8.18 -6.07
C PRO A 48 -5.96 -9.18 -4.99
N LEU A 49 -7.06 -8.88 -4.28
CA LEU A 49 -7.53 -9.66 -3.14
C LEU A 49 -8.33 -10.90 -3.55
N ALA A 50 -8.75 -10.98 -4.81
CA ALA A 50 -9.47 -12.13 -5.35
C ALA A 50 -8.55 -13.33 -5.63
N PHE A 51 -7.23 -13.10 -5.75
CA PHE A 51 -6.26 -14.15 -6.04
C PHE A 51 -5.68 -14.76 -4.76
N SER A 52 -5.33 -16.05 -4.83
CA SER A 52 -4.60 -16.69 -3.73
C SER A 52 -3.16 -16.18 -3.66
N GLY A 53 -2.56 -16.22 -2.47
CA GLY A 53 -1.17 -15.80 -2.29
C GLY A 53 -0.18 -16.55 -3.20
N LEU A 54 -0.46 -17.82 -3.48
CA LEU A 54 0.33 -18.64 -4.40
C LEU A 54 0.24 -18.12 -5.84
N VAL A 55 -0.96 -17.81 -6.33
CA VAL A 55 -1.15 -17.26 -7.69
C VAL A 55 -0.42 -15.94 -7.84
N ILE A 56 -0.49 -15.07 -6.82
CA ILE A 56 0.22 -13.79 -6.80
C ILE A 56 1.74 -14.03 -6.84
N ALA A 57 2.27 -14.93 -6.00
CA ALA A 57 3.69 -15.24 -5.98
C ALA A 57 4.20 -15.71 -7.36
N TYR A 58 3.48 -16.63 -8.00
CA TYR A 58 3.82 -17.06 -9.36
C TYR A 58 3.69 -15.94 -10.39
N GLY A 59 2.68 -15.08 -10.29
CA GLY A 59 2.53 -13.90 -11.13
C GLY A 59 3.75 -12.97 -11.04
N PHE A 60 4.22 -12.69 -9.82
CA PHE A 60 5.44 -11.90 -9.60
C PHE A 60 6.68 -12.58 -10.17
N ILE A 61 6.80 -13.91 -10.07
CA ILE A 61 7.89 -14.66 -10.70
C ILE A 61 7.83 -14.56 -12.23
N LEU A 62 6.64 -14.65 -12.84
CA LEU A 62 6.48 -14.53 -14.29
C LEU A 62 6.75 -13.11 -14.81
N VAL A 63 6.52 -12.08 -13.99
CA VAL A 63 6.74 -10.69 -14.38
C VAL A 63 8.19 -10.26 -14.12
N PHE A 64 8.71 -10.54 -12.91
CA PHE A 64 9.98 -10.02 -12.40
C PHE A 64 11.05 -11.08 -12.17
N GLY A 65 10.79 -12.36 -12.44
CA GLY A 65 11.81 -13.41 -12.35
C GLY A 65 12.88 -13.27 -13.43
N ARG A 66 13.86 -14.18 -13.43
CA ARG A 66 15.02 -14.13 -14.35
C ARG A 66 14.65 -14.20 -15.83
N ALA A 67 13.57 -14.91 -16.17
CA ALA A 67 12.99 -14.97 -17.51
C ALA A 67 11.66 -14.20 -17.60
N GLY A 68 11.40 -13.30 -16.65
CA GLY A 68 10.14 -12.58 -16.58
C GLY A 68 10.03 -11.47 -17.62
N PHE A 69 8.80 -11.08 -17.96
CA PHE A 69 8.53 -10.08 -18.98
C PHE A 69 9.28 -8.75 -18.74
N VAL A 70 9.20 -8.22 -17.51
CA VAL A 70 9.85 -6.94 -17.15
C VAL A 70 11.37 -7.08 -17.15
N THR A 71 11.88 -8.21 -16.65
CA THR A 71 13.31 -8.49 -16.64
C THR A 71 13.88 -8.56 -18.05
N MET A 72 13.20 -9.23 -18.98
CA MET A 72 13.61 -9.31 -20.39
C MET A 72 13.50 -7.95 -21.10
N LEU A 73 12.47 -7.16 -20.78
CA LEU A 73 12.35 -5.81 -21.31
C LEU A 73 13.51 -4.92 -20.84
N LEU A 74 13.85 -4.94 -19.55
CA LEU A 74 15.00 -4.21 -19.03
C LEU A 74 16.32 -4.72 -19.59
N ALA A 75 16.42 -6.04 -19.85
CA ALA A 75 17.58 -6.62 -20.51
C ALA A 75 17.79 -6.11 -21.93
N SER A 76 16.70 -5.89 -22.68
CA SER A 76 16.77 -5.27 -24.00
C SER A 76 17.31 -3.83 -23.96
N LEU A 77 17.21 -3.16 -22.81
CA LEU A 77 17.76 -1.82 -22.55
C LEU A 77 19.18 -1.86 -21.95
N GLY A 78 19.79 -3.04 -21.81
CA GLY A 78 21.16 -3.22 -21.31
C GLY A 78 21.28 -3.57 -19.83
N ALA A 79 20.17 -3.82 -19.12
CA ALA A 79 20.23 -4.29 -17.73
C ALA A 79 20.60 -5.79 -17.66
N ASP A 80 21.26 -6.22 -16.59
CA ASP A 80 21.56 -7.64 -16.39
C ASP A 80 20.30 -8.41 -15.90
N PRO A 81 19.77 -9.37 -16.67
CA PRO A 81 18.60 -10.16 -16.29
C PRO A 81 18.79 -10.92 -14.97
N THR A 82 20.04 -11.30 -14.65
CA THR A 82 20.33 -12.09 -13.46
C THR A 82 20.22 -11.26 -12.18
N VAL A 83 20.63 -9.99 -12.24
CA VAL A 83 20.54 -9.04 -11.13
C VAL A 83 19.09 -8.60 -10.94
N VAL A 84 18.45 -8.12 -12.02
CA VAL A 84 17.05 -7.65 -11.98
C VAL A 84 16.10 -8.79 -11.60
N GLY A 85 16.25 -9.94 -12.26
CA GLY A 85 15.41 -11.10 -12.00
C GLY A 85 15.70 -11.80 -10.68
N GLY A 86 16.90 -11.63 -10.12
CA GLY A 86 17.26 -12.10 -8.79
C GLY A 86 16.67 -11.25 -7.67
N ALA A 87 16.43 -9.96 -7.92
CA ALA A 87 15.97 -9.01 -6.93
C ALA A 87 14.62 -9.40 -6.31
N ILE A 88 13.71 -10.03 -7.06
CA ILE A 88 12.38 -10.42 -6.54
C ILE A 88 12.47 -11.49 -5.43
N TYR A 89 13.54 -12.30 -5.42
CA TYR A 89 13.79 -13.32 -4.39
C TYR A 89 14.57 -12.79 -3.19
N SER A 90 15.06 -11.55 -3.28
CA SER A 90 15.72 -10.88 -2.16
C SER A 90 14.69 -10.37 -1.15
N MET A 91 15.16 -10.02 0.04
CA MET A 91 14.30 -9.49 1.11
C MET A 91 13.44 -8.28 0.70
N PRO A 92 13.99 -7.23 0.06
CA PRO A 92 13.18 -6.12 -0.43
C PRO A 92 12.22 -6.52 -1.57
N GLY A 93 12.61 -7.46 -2.42
CA GLY A 93 11.74 -7.98 -3.49
C GLY A 93 10.53 -8.74 -2.94
N LEU A 94 10.75 -9.56 -1.91
CA LEU A 94 9.66 -10.20 -1.16
C LEU A 94 8.78 -9.14 -0.50
N ALA A 95 9.36 -8.18 0.22
CA ALA A 95 8.58 -7.11 0.87
C ALA A 95 7.71 -6.34 -0.13
N PHE A 96 8.23 -6.09 -1.34
CA PHE A 96 7.49 -5.48 -2.45
C PHE A 96 6.33 -6.35 -2.93
N ALA A 97 6.55 -7.66 -3.14
CA ALA A 97 5.50 -8.59 -3.53
C ALA A 97 4.42 -8.72 -2.43
N TYR A 98 4.80 -8.69 -1.16
CA TYR A 98 3.87 -8.65 -0.03
C TYR A 98 3.06 -7.34 -0.01
N ALA A 99 3.70 -6.20 -0.29
CA ALA A 99 3.03 -4.91 -0.32
C ALA A 99 1.89 -4.85 -1.34
N TYR A 100 1.99 -5.57 -2.45
CA TYR A 100 0.94 -5.63 -3.47
C TYR A 100 -0.44 -6.01 -2.93
N TYR A 101 -0.54 -6.97 -2.00
CA TYR A 101 -1.83 -7.35 -1.42
C TYR A 101 -2.12 -6.67 -0.09
N LEU A 102 -1.09 -6.22 0.64
CA LEU A 102 -1.25 -5.52 1.91
C LEU A 102 -1.73 -4.08 1.72
N ILE A 103 -1.25 -3.36 0.70
CA ILE A 103 -1.68 -1.98 0.39
C ILE A 103 -3.20 -1.88 0.22
N PRO A 104 -3.86 -2.72 -0.63
CA PRO A 104 -5.31 -2.70 -0.74
C PRO A 104 -6.03 -3.00 0.57
N ARG A 105 -5.51 -3.93 1.38
CA ARG A 105 -6.12 -4.24 2.69
C ARG A 105 -6.08 -3.06 3.64
N VAL A 106 -4.93 -2.40 3.75
CA VAL A 106 -4.81 -1.18 4.57
C VAL A 106 -5.76 -0.10 4.07
N ALA A 107 -5.79 0.13 2.75
CA ALA A 107 -6.65 1.16 2.17
C ALA A 107 -8.14 0.90 2.45
N LEU A 108 -8.58 -0.34 2.28
CA LEU A 108 -9.96 -0.75 2.55
C LEU A 108 -10.32 -0.75 4.04
N MET A 109 -9.36 -1.02 4.91
CA MET A 109 -9.55 -0.97 6.36
C MET A 109 -9.70 0.47 6.87
N LEU A 110 -8.91 1.41 6.35
CA LEU A 110 -8.92 2.80 6.81
C LEU A 110 -9.96 3.67 6.11
N TYR A 111 -10.32 3.36 4.87
CA TYR A 111 -11.27 4.14 4.09
C TYR A 111 -12.60 4.43 4.82
N PRO A 112 -13.29 3.47 5.46
CA PRO A 112 -14.56 3.73 6.13
C PRO A 112 -14.44 4.73 7.28
N ALA A 113 -13.36 4.63 8.07
CA ALA A 113 -13.08 5.58 9.14
C ALA A 113 -12.88 7.00 8.56
N LEU A 114 -12.12 7.11 7.46
CA LEU A 114 -11.86 8.37 6.78
C LEU A 114 -13.09 8.99 6.12
N ALA A 115 -13.95 8.16 5.53
CA ALA A 115 -15.15 8.61 4.85
C ALA A 115 -16.23 9.09 5.83
N ASN A 116 -16.21 8.58 7.07
CA ASN A 116 -17.16 8.92 8.12
C ASN A 116 -16.67 10.03 9.08
N LEU A 117 -15.46 10.55 8.90
CA LEU A 117 -14.95 11.69 9.68
C LEU A 117 -15.90 12.87 9.55
N ASP A 118 -16.33 13.42 10.70
CA ASP A 118 -17.09 14.67 10.72
C ASP A 118 -16.17 15.79 10.22
N ARG A 119 -16.57 16.47 9.14
CA ARG A 119 -15.77 17.55 8.55
C ARG A 119 -15.93 18.88 9.28
N ARG A 120 -16.95 19.00 10.14
CA ARG A 120 -17.25 20.25 10.88
C ARG A 120 -16.06 20.78 11.69
N PRO A 121 -15.29 19.96 12.44
CA PRO A 121 -14.16 20.47 13.20
C PRO A 121 -12.98 20.87 12.29
N LEU A 122 -12.84 20.20 11.13
CA LEU A 122 -11.85 20.56 10.11
C LEU A 122 -12.19 21.92 9.47
N GLU A 123 -13.45 22.14 9.12
CA GLU A 123 -13.96 23.40 8.57
C GLU A 123 -13.86 24.56 9.57
N ALA A 124 -14.12 24.28 10.85
CA ALA A 124 -13.93 25.26 11.93
C ALA A 124 -12.45 25.68 12.07
N ALA A 125 -11.52 24.71 12.05
CA ALA A 125 -10.08 25.00 12.12
C ALA A 125 -9.61 25.85 10.92
N LEU A 126 -10.08 25.55 9.71
CA LEU A 126 -9.79 26.35 8.52
C LEU A 126 -10.33 27.78 8.63
N THR A 127 -11.55 27.95 9.15
CA THR A 127 -12.20 29.27 9.34
C THR A 127 -11.47 30.11 10.41
N LEU A 128 -10.87 29.46 11.42
CA LEU A 128 -10.04 30.11 12.44
C LEU A 128 -8.62 30.45 11.94
N GLY A 129 -8.32 30.25 10.65
CA GLY A 129 -7.05 30.61 10.04
C GLY A 129 -5.97 29.52 10.12
N ALA A 130 -6.32 28.28 10.51
CA ALA A 130 -5.38 27.18 10.47
C ALA A 130 -5.04 26.83 9.00
N ARG A 131 -3.76 26.60 8.73
CA ARG A 131 -3.32 26.10 7.43
C ARG A 131 -3.92 24.69 7.21
N PRO A 132 -4.34 24.32 5.98
CA PRO A 132 -5.00 23.04 5.72
C PRO A 132 -4.27 21.82 6.27
N TRP A 133 -2.94 21.79 6.18
CA TRP A 133 -2.13 20.71 6.75
C TRP A 133 -2.18 20.64 8.29
N ARG A 134 -2.19 21.77 8.99
CA ARG A 134 -2.30 21.80 10.46
C ARG A 134 -3.70 21.40 10.92
N ALA A 135 -4.75 21.92 10.28
CA ALA A 135 -6.11 21.49 10.56
C ALA A 135 -6.28 19.97 10.41
N TRP A 136 -5.63 19.39 9.39
CA TRP A 136 -5.64 17.96 9.13
C TRP A 136 -4.93 17.15 10.22
N VAL A 137 -3.72 17.54 10.62
CA VAL A 137 -2.95 16.85 11.68
C VAL A 137 -3.56 17.05 13.07
N ASP A 138 -4.11 18.21 13.37
CA ASP A 138 -4.63 18.49 14.71
C ASP A 138 -6.01 17.86 14.94
N VAL A 139 -6.84 17.76 13.89
CA VAL A 139 -8.21 17.24 13.99
C VAL A 139 -8.29 15.80 13.48
N ALA A 140 -8.04 15.58 12.20
CA ALA A 140 -8.31 14.29 11.56
C ALA A 140 -7.34 13.20 12.04
N TRP A 141 -6.06 13.51 12.26
CA TRP A 141 -5.12 12.52 12.80
C TRP A 141 -5.43 12.13 14.26
N ARG A 142 -5.90 13.05 15.10
CA ARG A 142 -6.33 12.73 16.48
C ARG A 142 -7.55 11.83 16.53
N GLU A 143 -8.48 12.03 15.60
CA GLU A 143 -9.69 11.22 15.52
C GLU A 143 -9.44 9.83 14.90
N LEU A 144 -8.41 9.72 14.05
CA LEU A 144 -7.97 8.45 13.46
C LEU A 144 -7.00 7.65 14.33
N TRP A 145 -6.27 8.29 15.24
CA TRP A 145 -5.39 7.64 16.21
C TRP A 145 -6.01 6.38 16.86
N PRO A 146 -7.23 6.41 17.43
CA PRO A 146 -7.83 5.22 18.04
C PRO A 146 -8.23 4.12 17.04
N SER A 147 -8.30 4.42 15.73
CA SER A 147 -8.58 3.42 14.69
C SER A 147 -7.30 2.79 14.11
N ILE A 148 -6.13 3.39 14.36
CA ILE A 148 -4.82 2.97 13.83
C ILE A 148 -3.94 2.32 14.91
N ALA A 149 -4.12 2.71 16.19
CA ALA A 149 -3.45 2.12 17.36
C ALA A 149 -4.00 0.75 17.74
#